data_AF-Q1BJT2-F1
#
_entry.id   AF-Q1BJT2-F1
#
_cell.length_a   1.000
_cell.length_b   1.000
_cell.length_c   1.000
_cell.angle_alpha   90.00
_cell.angle_beta   90.00
_cell.angle_gamma   90.00
#
_symmetry.space_group_name_H-M   'P 1'
#
loop_
_entity.id
_entity.type
_entity.pdbx_description
1 polymer ?
#
loop_
_entity_poly.entity_id
_entity_poly.type
_entity_poly.pdbx_seq_one_letter_code
_entity_poly.pdbx_strand_id
1 'polypeptide(L)'
;MNTTPDTPTPRALRELTPLEARILGVLVEKQHTVPDTYPLSLNALTAGCNQKTARAPVMNVSEDEVTTALDELKRLSLVMEGSSSRVPRFEHNMNRVLGIPSQAIALLTILLLRGPQTAAELRLNSARLHGFADISSVEAFLDELAARAAARRPAAACAGCAREPLDAPDVRRREHGRLRERGCRRRRGFGAAFRIRGAKGRTEAPRGRSGATQCAGSTDGERTRHRRRRTGRRVLIAS
;
A
#
# COMPACT_ATOMS: atom_id res chain seq x y z
N MET A 1 -21.58 31.01 13.64
CA MET A 1 -20.58 30.94 12.56
C MET A 1 -20.25 29.48 12.37
N ASN A 2 -20.91 28.79 11.42
CA ASN A 2 -20.56 27.43 11.06
C ASN A 2 -19.63 27.54 9.86
N THR A 3 -18.32 27.58 10.11
CA THR A 3 -17.32 27.46 9.06
C THR A 3 -17.35 26.02 8.59
N THR A 4 -17.90 25.78 7.39
CA THR A 4 -17.71 24.51 6.68
C THR A 4 -16.19 24.26 6.64
N PRO A 5 -15.69 23.11 7.10
CA PRO A 5 -14.29 22.81 6.90
C PRO A 5 -14.06 22.69 5.40
N ASP A 6 -13.32 23.65 4.84
CA ASP A 6 -12.76 23.53 3.50
C ASP A 6 -11.97 22.23 3.50
N THR A 7 -12.57 21.17 2.95
CA THR A 7 -11.94 19.86 2.90
C THR A 7 -10.75 20.02 1.96
N PRO A 8 -9.50 19.94 2.45
CA PRO A 8 -8.35 20.20 1.60
C PRO A 8 -8.37 19.19 0.46
N THR A 9 -8.57 19.68 -0.77
CA THR A 9 -8.58 18.83 -1.95
C THR A 9 -7.23 18.12 -2.00
N PRO A 10 -7.21 16.80 -1.87
CA PRO A 10 -5.95 16.06 -1.81
C PRO A 10 -5.23 16.23 -3.15
N ARG A 11 -4.05 16.86 -3.10
CA ARG A 11 -3.18 17.05 -4.28
C ARG A 11 -2.85 15.67 -4.85
N ALA A 12 -3.27 15.43 -6.10
CA ALA A 12 -2.93 14.22 -6.82
C ALA A 12 -1.42 14.21 -7.03
N LEU A 13 -0.73 13.27 -6.38
CA LEU A 13 0.68 13.01 -6.64
C LEU A 13 0.77 12.19 -7.94
N ARG A 14 1.83 12.45 -8.73
CA ARG A 14 2.24 11.58 -9.83
C ARG A 14 2.44 10.14 -9.33
N GLU A 15 2.10 9.17 -10.17
CA GLU A 15 2.46 7.76 -9.93
C GLU A 15 3.98 7.60 -9.90
N LEU A 16 4.47 6.90 -8.88
CA LEU A 16 5.91 6.66 -8.69
C LEU A 16 6.38 5.54 -9.61
N THR A 17 7.58 5.70 -10.15
CA THR A 17 8.23 4.62 -10.90
C THR A 17 8.63 3.48 -9.94
N PRO A 18 8.84 2.24 -10.44
CA PRO A 18 9.29 1.13 -9.59
C PRO A 18 10.60 1.42 -8.85
N LEU A 19 11.50 2.20 -9.46
CA LEU A 19 12.76 2.60 -8.84
C LEU A 19 12.55 3.68 -7.77
N GLU A 20 11.71 4.68 -8.02
CA GLU A 20 11.35 5.69 -7.03
C GLU A 20 10.70 5.06 -5.79
N ALA A 21 9.76 4.15 -6.01
CA ALA A 21 9.14 3.34 -4.96
C ALA A 21 10.17 2.52 -4.17
N ARG A 22 11.15 1.91 -4.86
CA ARG A 22 12.26 1.18 -4.23
C ARG A 22 13.08 2.11 -3.33
N ILE A 23 13.52 3.26 -3.84
CA ILE A 23 14.37 4.21 -3.12
C ILE A 23 13.69 4.66 -1.83
N LEU A 24 12.42 5.05 -1.89
CA LEU A 24 11.65 5.42 -0.71
C LEU A 24 11.53 4.27 0.29
N GLY A 25 11.23 3.06 -0.19
CA GLY A 25 11.17 1.88 0.65
C GLY A 25 12.50 1.61 1.38
N VAL A 26 13.64 1.76 0.68
CA VAL A 26 14.97 1.57 1.26
C VAL A 26 15.28 2.64 2.30
N LEU A 27 15.03 3.92 2.00
CA LEU A 27 15.29 5.02 2.94
C LEU A 27 14.53 4.81 4.26
N VAL A 28 13.24 4.49 4.20
CA VAL A 28 12.44 4.22 5.39
C VAL A 28 12.91 2.95 6.11
N GLU A 29 13.13 1.84 5.38
CA GLU A 29 13.60 0.58 5.98
C GLU A 29 14.91 0.78 6.76
N LYS A 30 15.87 1.52 6.17
CA LYS A 30 17.20 1.72 6.77
C LYS A 30 17.19 2.75 7.89
N GLN A 31 16.31 3.74 7.88
CA GLN A 31 16.10 4.62 9.04
C GLN A 31 15.78 3.82 10.31
N HIS A 32 14.97 2.76 10.20
CA HIS A 32 14.56 1.95 11.34
C HIS A 32 15.51 0.79 11.66
N THR A 33 16.12 0.18 10.65
CA THR A 33 16.93 -1.04 10.84
C THR A 33 18.41 -0.78 11.10
N VAL A 34 18.94 0.35 10.62
CA VAL A 34 20.35 0.75 10.78
C VAL A 34 20.44 2.27 11.01
N PRO A 35 19.88 2.78 12.12
CA PRO A 35 19.77 4.22 12.38
C PRO A 35 21.12 4.93 12.40
N ASP A 36 22.20 4.24 12.81
CA ASP A 36 23.55 4.81 12.87
C ASP A 36 24.12 5.21 11.49
N THR A 37 23.57 4.64 10.41
CA THR A 37 23.99 4.97 9.03
C THR A 37 23.08 6.01 8.38
N TYR A 38 21.96 6.36 9.01
CA TYR A 38 20.98 7.31 8.46
C TYR A 38 21.36 8.75 8.84
N PRO A 39 21.28 9.74 7.92
CA PRO A 39 20.79 9.63 6.54
C PRO A 39 21.78 8.98 5.56
N LEU A 40 21.24 8.33 4.51
CA LEU A 40 22.03 7.46 3.64
C LEU A 40 22.84 8.25 2.60
N SER A 41 24.10 7.88 2.41
CA SER A 41 24.86 8.29 1.22
C SER A 41 24.33 7.60 -0.05
N LEU A 42 24.63 8.15 -1.23
CA LEU A 42 24.28 7.55 -2.53
C LEU A 42 24.68 6.07 -2.63
N ASN A 43 25.93 5.73 -2.30
CA ASN A 43 26.42 4.35 -2.36
C ASN A 43 25.62 3.39 -1.46
N ALA A 44 25.38 3.77 -0.19
CA ALA A 44 24.56 2.98 0.73
C ALA A 44 23.12 2.80 0.23
N LEU A 45 22.54 3.81 -0.41
CA LEU A 45 21.21 3.75 -1.00
C LEU A 45 21.17 2.81 -2.22
N THR A 46 22.13 2.92 -3.14
CA THR A 46 22.26 2.04 -4.31
C THR A 46 22.45 0.59 -3.88
N ALA A 47 23.34 0.32 -2.93
CA ALA A 47 23.52 -1.01 -2.34
C ALA A 47 22.23 -1.54 -1.69
N GLY A 48 21.45 -0.65 -1.05
CA GLY A 48 20.14 -0.97 -0.48
C GLY A 48 19.06 -1.31 -1.52
N CYS A 49 19.08 -0.65 -2.68
CA CYS A 49 18.19 -0.94 -3.80
C CYS A 49 18.49 -2.30 -4.44
N ASN A 50 19.79 -2.65 -4.53
CA ASN A 50 20.30 -3.86 -5.17
C ASN A 50 20.39 -5.10 -4.25
N GLN A 51 19.78 -5.05 -3.05
CA GLN A 51 19.75 -6.21 -2.16
C GLN A 51 18.98 -7.39 -2.77
N LYS A 52 19.42 -8.63 -2.51
CA LYS A 52 18.74 -9.84 -2.99
C LYS A 52 17.65 -10.34 -2.03
N THR A 53 17.68 -9.90 -0.78
CA THR A 53 16.73 -10.30 0.27
C THR A 53 15.74 -9.17 0.56
N ALA A 54 14.50 -9.52 0.92
CA ALA A 54 13.45 -8.53 1.22
C ALA A 54 13.18 -7.56 0.05
N ARG A 55 13.40 -8.01 -1.19
CA ARG A 55 13.11 -7.28 -2.43
C ARG A 55 12.29 -8.16 -3.36
N ALA A 56 11.12 -7.71 -3.78
CA ALA A 56 10.36 -8.32 -4.86
C ALA A 56 9.75 -7.22 -5.75
N PRO A 57 10.16 -7.08 -7.02
CA PRO A 57 11.22 -7.84 -7.71
C PRO A 57 12.64 -7.42 -7.25
N VAL A 58 13.60 -8.33 -7.32
CA VAL A 58 15.03 -7.96 -7.20
C VAL A 58 15.40 -7.13 -8.44
N MET A 59 16.15 -6.05 -8.24
CA MET A 59 16.63 -5.18 -9.31
C MET A 59 18.14 -5.01 -9.23
N ASN A 60 18.72 -4.54 -10.32
CA ASN A 60 20.12 -4.14 -10.38
C ASN A 60 20.16 -2.78 -11.08
N VAL A 61 20.33 -1.73 -10.30
CA VAL A 61 20.31 -0.34 -10.76
C VAL A 61 21.68 0.31 -10.55
N SER A 62 22.07 1.18 -11.48
CA SER A 62 23.30 1.96 -11.39
C SER A 62 23.14 3.17 -10.46
N GLU A 63 24.26 3.75 -10.02
CA GLU A 63 24.23 4.99 -9.24
C GLU A 63 23.63 6.17 -10.02
N ASP A 64 23.80 6.21 -11.34
CA ASP A 64 23.24 7.26 -12.21
C ASP A 64 21.70 7.16 -12.29
N GLU A 65 21.16 5.95 -12.40
CA GLU A 65 19.72 5.70 -12.38
C GLU A 65 19.11 6.11 -11.03
N VAL A 66 19.80 5.78 -9.92
CA VAL A 66 19.38 6.17 -8.57
C VAL A 66 19.43 7.70 -8.40
N THR A 67 20.45 8.37 -8.91
CA THR A 67 20.59 9.83 -8.85
C THR A 67 19.46 10.53 -9.62
N THR A 68 19.16 10.04 -10.83
CA THR A 68 18.07 10.57 -11.65
C THR A 68 16.72 10.42 -10.94
N ALA A 69 16.46 9.25 -10.35
CA ALA A 69 15.25 9.01 -9.58
C ALA A 69 15.18 9.83 -8.27
N LEU A 70 16.32 10.08 -7.61
CA LEU A 70 16.39 10.96 -6.45
C LEU A 70 16.01 12.39 -6.80
N ASP A 71 16.46 12.92 -7.93
CA ASP A 71 16.11 14.27 -8.37
C ASP A 71 14.60 14.41 -8.64
N GLU A 72 13.97 13.39 -9.21
CA GLU A 72 12.51 13.31 -9.34
C GLU A 72 11.80 13.28 -7.97
N LEU A 73 12.30 12.49 -7.03
CA LEU A 73 11.73 12.41 -5.68
C LEU A 73 11.89 13.72 -4.88
N LYS A 74 13.00 14.44 -5.10
CA LYS A 74 13.25 15.77 -4.52
C LYS A 74 12.26 16.80 -5.08
N ARG A 75 11.95 16.77 -6.38
CA ARG A 75 10.87 17.59 -6.97
C ARG A 75 9.52 17.35 -6.31
N LEU A 76 9.23 16.10 -5.94
CA LEU A 76 8.01 15.73 -5.21
C LEU A 76 8.09 16.01 -3.70
N SER A 77 9.21 16.56 -3.20
CA SER A 77 9.51 16.76 -1.78
C SER A 77 9.48 15.48 -0.93
N LEU A 78 9.50 14.30 -1.56
CA LEU A 78 9.45 12.99 -0.91
C LEU A 78 10.80 12.57 -0.34
N VAL A 79 11.89 13.13 -0.89
CA VAL A 79 13.25 12.97 -0.40
C VAL A 79 13.84 14.35 -0.16
N MET A 80 14.58 14.50 0.93
CA MET A 80 15.38 15.68 1.23
C MET A 80 16.85 15.30 1.19
N GLU A 81 17.67 16.25 0.76
CA GLU A 81 19.12 16.10 0.68
C GLU A 81 19.78 17.04 1.69
N GLY A 82 20.59 16.46 2.58
CA GLY A 82 21.42 17.17 3.53
C GLY A 82 22.86 17.25 3.06
N SER A 83 23.47 18.43 3.22
CA SER A 83 24.85 18.74 2.81
C SER A 83 25.81 18.92 3.98
N SER A 84 25.41 18.57 5.21
CA SER A 84 26.25 18.79 6.39
C SER A 84 27.61 18.05 6.32
N SER A 85 27.72 17.03 5.48
CA SER A 85 28.99 16.35 5.15
C SER A 85 29.41 16.60 3.72
N ARG A 86 30.70 16.41 3.41
CA ARG A 86 31.25 16.49 2.04
C ARG A 86 30.56 15.55 1.02
N VAL A 87 29.85 14.54 1.53
CA VAL A 87 29.09 13.57 0.74
C VAL A 87 27.61 13.89 0.89
N PRO A 88 26.82 13.97 -0.20
CA PRO A 88 25.39 14.19 -0.12
C PRO A 88 24.71 13.04 0.64
N ARG A 89 23.78 13.40 1.53
CA ARG A 89 23.04 12.45 2.37
C ARG A 89 21.54 12.62 2.12
N PHE A 90 20.83 11.52 1.98
CA PHE A 90 19.41 11.50 1.61
C PHE A 90 18.55 10.97 2.75
N GLU A 91 17.45 11.66 2.99
CA GLU A 91 16.41 11.29 3.95
C GLU A 91 15.03 11.29 3.29
N HIS A 92 14.13 10.42 3.73
CA HIS A 92 12.75 10.46 3.24
C HIS A 92 11.93 11.49 4.03
N ASN A 93 10.88 12.00 3.40
CA ASN A 93 9.94 12.97 3.96
C ASN A 93 8.48 12.52 3.75
N MET A 94 8.26 11.20 3.70
CA MET A 94 6.96 10.64 3.31
C MET A 94 5.84 10.99 4.28
N ASN A 95 6.12 11.04 5.59
CA ASN A 95 5.13 11.37 6.61
C ASN A 95 4.47 12.72 6.35
N ARG A 96 5.28 13.75 6.03
CA ARG A 96 4.80 15.11 5.78
C ARG A 96 4.10 15.23 4.45
N VAL A 97 4.66 14.66 3.37
CA VAL A 97 4.08 14.77 2.02
C VAL A 97 2.77 14.01 1.90
N LEU A 98 2.67 12.82 2.47
CA LEU A 98 1.47 11.99 2.40
C LEU A 98 0.46 12.32 3.50
N GLY A 99 0.89 13.00 4.57
CA GLY A 99 0.08 13.33 5.73
C GLY A 99 -0.44 12.08 6.43
N ILE A 100 0.37 11.03 6.50
CA ILE A 100 0.02 9.74 7.12
C ILE A 100 0.97 9.42 8.28
N PRO A 101 0.50 8.70 9.31
CA PRO A 101 1.29 8.41 10.49
C PRO A 101 2.42 7.41 10.17
N SER A 102 3.47 7.41 11.01
CA SER A 102 4.65 6.54 10.83
C SER A 102 4.33 5.04 10.75
N GLN A 103 3.27 4.62 11.42
CA GLN A 103 2.74 3.26 11.40
C GLN A 103 2.25 2.88 9.99
N ALA A 104 1.48 3.76 9.36
CA ALA A 104 1.01 3.56 8.00
C ALA A 104 2.17 3.58 6.99
N ILE A 105 3.17 4.43 7.22
CA ILE A 105 4.42 4.44 6.43
C ILE A 105 5.14 3.10 6.53
N ALA A 106 5.26 2.50 7.71
CA ALA A 106 5.89 1.19 7.88
C ALA A 106 5.21 0.10 7.02
N LEU A 107 3.88 0.08 6.96
CA LEU A 107 3.14 -0.86 6.10
C LEU A 107 3.39 -0.58 4.61
N LEU A 108 3.34 0.70 4.23
CA LEU A 108 3.59 1.12 2.85
C LEU A 108 5.00 0.73 2.41
N THR A 109 6.02 0.94 3.24
CA THR A 109 7.40 0.52 2.97
C THR A 109 7.52 -0.96 2.64
N ILE A 110 6.86 -1.83 3.41
CA ILE A 110 6.89 -3.27 3.15
C ILE A 110 6.19 -3.62 1.83
N LEU A 111 5.09 -2.94 1.52
CA LEU A 111 4.38 -3.11 0.24
C LEU A 111 5.20 -2.61 -0.95
N LEU A 112 5.90 -1.48 -0.83
CA LEU A 112 6.80 -0.95 -1.87
C LEU A 112 7.98 -1.90 -2.11
N LEU A 113 8.50 -2.52 -1.05
CA LEU A 113 9.69 -3.36 -1.15
C LEU A 113 9.41 -4.77 -1.68
N ARG A 114 8.26 -5.34 -1.33
CA ARG A 114 7.94 -6.77 -1.55
C ARG A 114 6.62 -7.01 -2.28
N GLY A 115 5.89 -5.96 -2.62
CA GLY A 115 4.60 -6.05 -3.28
C GLY A 115 3.49 -6.60 -2.37
N PRO A 116 2.40 -7.10 -2.99
CA PRO A 116 1.19 -7.50 -2.29
C PRO A 116 1.40 -8.67 -1.33
N GLN A 117 1.00 -8.46 -0.08
CA GLN A 117 1.14 -9.42 1.01
C GLN A 117 -0.14 -9.49 1.83
N THR A 118 -0.33 -10.59 2.53
CA THR A 118 -1.42 -10.74 3.50
C THR A 118 -1.18 -9.87 4.73
N ALA A 119 -2.24 -9.49 5.45
CA ALA A 119 -2.11 -8.70 6.68
C ALA A 119 -1.22 -9.40 7.74
N ALA A 120 -1.24 -10.73 7.80
CA ALA A 120 -0.37 -11.52 8.68
C ALA A 120 1.11 -11.40 8.28
N GLU A 121 1.43 -11.53 6.99
CA GLU A 121 2.80 -11.34 6.48
C GLU A 121 3.28 -9.90 6.69
N LEU A 122 2.41 -8.91 6.45
CA LEU A 122 2.73 -7.50 6.69
C LEU A 122 3.07 -7.24 8.16
N ARG A 123 2.31 -7.82 9.09
CA ARG A 123 2.59 -7.70 10.53
C ARG A 123 3.96 -8.26 10.90
N LEU A 124 4.30 -9.43 10.38
CA LEU A 124 5.59 -10.08 10.65
C LEU A 124 6.76 -9.30 10.03
N ASN A 125 6.59 -8.83 8.79
CA ASN A 125 7.65 -8.18 8.03
C ASN A 125 7.89 -6.72 8.45
N SER A 126 6.88 -6.05 9.01
CA SER A 126 7.01 -4.69 9.54
C SER A 126 7.54 -4.63 10.97
N ALA A 127 7.74 -5.76 11.66
CA ALA A 127 8.06 -5.80 13.09
C ALA A 127 9.28 -4.94 13.52
N ARG A 128 10.31 -4.80 12.66
CA ARG A 128 11.48 -3.94 12.93
C ARG A 128 11.23 -2.44 12.64
N LEU A 129 10.22 -2.12 11.83
CA LEU A 129 9.84 -0.73 11.52
C LEU A 129 8.82 -0.24 12.56
N HIS A 130 7.79 -1.06 12.81
CA HIS A 130 6.76 -0.79 13.81
C HIS A 130 6.08 -2.10 14.26
N GLY A 131 5.97 -2.29 15.58
CA GLY A 131 5.28 -3.45 16.17
C GLY A 131 3.78 -3.25 16.29
N PHE A 132 2.99 -3.88 15.41
CA PHE A 132 1.52 -3.84 15.48
C PHE A 132 0.96 -4.88 16.47
N ALA A 133 0.00 -4.45 17.30
CA ALA A 133 -0.58 -5.27 18.36
C ALA A 133 -1.19 -6.59 17.84
N ASP A 134 -1.97 -6.52 16.76
CA ASP A 134 -2.65 -7.67 16.16
C ASP A 134 -2.95 -7.44 14.67
N ILE A 135 -3.47 -8.47 13.98
CA ILE A 135 -3.78 -8.41 12.55
C ILE A 135 -4.90 -7.41 12.25
N SER A 136 -5.87 -7.24 13.15
CA SER A 136 -6.99 -6.29 12.99
C SER A 136 -6.47 -4.85 13.00
N SER A 137 -5.46 -4.54 13.82
CA SER A 137 -4.82 -3.22 13.79
C SER A 137 -4.17 -2.93 12.44
N VAL A 138 -3.50 -3.92 11.82
CA VAL A 138 -2.92 -3.79 10.48
C VAL A 138 -4.01 -3.56 9.44
N GLU A 139 -5.10 -4.34 9.48
CA GLU A 139 -6.24 -4.17 8.58
C GLU A 139 -6.87 -2.77 8.70
N ALA A 140 -7.04 -2.25 9.92
CA ALA A 140 -7.60 -0.91 10.13
C ALA A 140 -6.75 0.19 9.48
N PHE A 141 -5.42 0.14 9.62
CA PHE A 141 -4.53 1.08 8.94
C PHE A 141 -4.57 0.95 7.41
N LEU A 142 -4.72 -0.27 6.89
CA LEU A 142 -4.82 -0.51 5.44
C LEU A 142 -6.16 -0.01 4.88
N ASP A 143 -7.26 -0.18 5.61
CA ASP A 143 -8.57 0.34 5.25
C ASP A 143 -8.57 1.88 5.26
N GLU A 144 -7.93 2.51 6.25
CA GLU A 144 -7.75 3.96 6.29
C GLU A 144 -6.92 4.46 5.09
N LEU A 145 -5.79 3.81 4.80
CA LEU A 145 -4.96 4.13 3.62
C LEU A 145 -5.75 4.00 2.31
N ALA A 146 -6.54 2.94 2.16
CA ALA A 146 -7.37 2.72 0.98
C ALA A 146 -8.48 3.78 0.85
N ALA A 147 -9.13 4.14 1.95
CA ALA A 147 -10.14 5.20 1.97
C ALA A 147 -9.54 6.56 1.57
N ARG A 148 -8.34 6.89 2.08
CA ARG A 148 -7.61 8.11 1.71
C ARG A 148 -7.22 8.13 0.23
N ALA A 149 -6.76 7.00 -0.30
CA ALA A 149 -6.43 6.87 -1.71
C ALA A 149 -7.68 7.05 -2.60
N ALA A 150 -8.82 6.45 -2.21
CA ALA A 150 -10.09 6.61 -2.91
C ALA A 150 -10.59 8.07 -2.89
N ALA A 151 -10.44 8.76 -1.76
CA ALA A 151 -10.78 10.18 -1.65
C ALA A 151 -9.87 11.10 -2.49
N ARG A 152 -8.63 10.68 -2.76
CA ARG A 152 -7.67 11.45 -3.58
C ARG A 152 -7.86 11.27 -5.07
N ARG A 153 -8.38 10.14 -5.51
CA ARG A 153 -8.67 9.93 -6.93
C ARG A 153 -9.82 10.86 -7.33
N PRO A 154 -9.66 11.71 -8.36
CA PRO A 154 -10.77 12.50 -8.85
C PRO A 154 -11.91 11.55 -9.26
N ALA A 155 -13.15 11.88 -8.88
CA ALA A 155 -14.35 11.07 -9.12
C ALA A 155 -14.73 10.88 -10.60
N ALA A 156 -13.84 11.16 -11.54
CA ALA A 156 -14.13 11.34 -12.96
C ALA A 156 -14.32 10.06 -13.79
N ALA A 157 -14.46 8.87 -13.18
CA ALA A 157 -14.53 7.61 -13.92
C ALA A 157 -15.89 6.90 -13.94
N CYS A 158 -16.98 7.54 -13.48
CA CYS A 158 -18.31 7.16 -13.98
C CYS A 158 -18.69 8.08 -15.15
N ALA A 159 -18.06 7.86 -16.30
CA ALA A 159 -18.36 8.54 -17.58
C ALA A 159 -19.77 8.20 -18.15
N GLY A 160 -20.72 7.86 -17.29
CA GLY A 160 -22.12 7.63 -17.66
C GLY A 160 -23.09 7.69 -16.49
N CYS A 161 -22.61 7.96 -15.27
CA CYS A 161 -23.46 8.15 -14.09
C CYS A 161 -23.01 9.40 -13.34
N ALA A 162 -23.01 10.53 -14.02
CA ALA A 162 -23.18 11.81 -13.34
C ALA A 162 -24.56 11.72 -12.65
N ARG A 163 -24.55 11.26 -11.39
CA ARG A 163 -25.59 11.65 -10.46
C ARG A 163 -25.53 13.15 -10.44
N GLU A 164 -26.60 13.77 -10.91
CA GLU A 164 -26.78 15.21 -10.80
C GLU A 164 -26.44 15.63 -9.37
N PRO A 165 -25.70 16.73 -9.18
CA PRO A 165 -25.42 17.27 -7.87
C PRO A 165 -26.70 17.30 -7.05
N LEU A 166 -26.58 16.89 -5.78
CA LEU A 166 -27.63 17.00 -4.78
C LEU A 166 -28.06 18.47 -4.68
N ASP A 167 -29.02 18.88 -5.51
CA ASP A 167 -29.72 20.13 -5.31
C ASP A 167 -30.49 20.02 -4.00
N ALA A 168 -30.12 20.91 -3.09
CA ALA A 168 -30.68 21.04 -1.77
C ALA A 168 -32.22 21.24 -1.88
N PRO A 169 -32.99 20.70 -0.92
CA PRO A 169 -34.44 20.66 -1.02
C PRO A 169 -35.04 22.05 -0.77
N ASP A 170 -35.49 22.74 -1.83
CA ASP A 170 -36.49 23.80 -1.67
C ASP A 170 -37.88 23.15 -1.57
N VAL A 171 -38.32 22.96 -0.34
CA VAL A 171 -39.58 22.30 0.02
C VAL A 171 -40.74 23.25 -0.27
N ARG A 172 -41.19 23.38 -1.52
CA ARG A 172 -42.51 23.95 -1.83
C ARG A 172 -43.21 23.26 -3.00
N ARG A 173 -44.22 22.47 -2.60
CA ARG A 173 -45.56 22.35 -3.20
C ARG A 173 -45.72 21.65 -4.57
N ARG A 174 -46.45 20.53 -4.46
CA ARG A 174 -47.59 20.10 -5.29
C ARG A 174 -47.32 19.31 -6.58
N GLU A 175 -47.68 18.04 -6.46
CA GLU A 175 -48.55 17.25 -7.34
C GLU A 175 -48.02 16.74 -8.70
N HIS A 176 -47.73 15.43 -8.68
CA HIS A 176 -48.12 14.41 -9.65
C HIS A 176 -48.00 14.69 -11.17
N GLY A 177 -46.84 14.33 -11.73
CA GLY A 177 -46.68 14.04 -13.16
C GLY A 177 -45.71 12.87 -13.37
N ARG A 178 -46.19 11.79 -14.01
CA ARG A 178 -45.52 10.49 -14.18
C ARG A 178 -44.13 10.60 -14.84
N LEU A 179 -43.05 10.28 -14.12
CA LEU A 179 -41.73 10.10 -14.72
C LEU A 179 -41.67 8.73 -15.42
N ARG A 180 -41.50 8.74 -16.75
CA ARG A 180 -41.27 7.54 -17.56
C ARG A 180 -39.85 7.02 -17.32
N GLU A 181 -39.73 5.80 -16.81
CA GLU A 181 -38.46 5.09 -16.68
C GLU A 181 -37.83 4.83 -18.06
N ARG A 182 -36.76 5.55 -18.40
CA ARG A 182 -35.92 5.22 -19.55
C ARG A 182 -34.91 4.15 -19.12
N GLY A 183 -35.24 2.89 -19.41
CA GLY A 183 -34.38 1.74 -19.15
C GLY A 183 -33.00 1.87 -19.83
N CYS A 184 -31.95 1.83 -19.02
CA CYS A 184 -30.56 1.80 -19.49
C CYS A 184 -30.24 0.39 -20.05
N ARG A 185 -30.08 0.27 -21.37
CA ARG A 185 -29.76 -0.99 -22.06
C ARG A 185 -28.35 -1.46 -21.67
N ARG A 186 -28.25 -2.53 -20.87
CA ARG A 186 -27.00 -3.28 -20.61
C ARG A 186 -26.37 -3.71 -21.93
N ARG A 187 -25.22 -3.13 -22.29
CA ARG A 187 -24.33 -3.70 -23.32
C ARG A 187 -23.68 -4.95 -22.75
N ARG A 188 -24.04 -6.11 -23.31
CA ARG A 188 -23.28 -7.36 -23.19
C ARG A 188 -22.17 -7.30 -24.25
N GLY A 189 -20.91 -7.26 -23.83
CA GLY A 189 -19.74 -7.47 -24.68
C GLY A 189 -18.70 -8.20 -23.83
N PHE A 190 -18.49 -9.50 -24.03
CA PHE A 190 -17.33 -10.04 -24.77
C PHE A 190 -16.03 -9.36 -24.29
N GLY A 191 -15.09 -9.98 -23.57
CA GLY A 191 -14.62 -11.36 -23.59
C GLY A 191 -13.10 -11.28 -23.64
N ALA A 192 -12.38 -11.85 -22.67
CA ALA A 192 -10.94 -12.14 -22.76
C ALA A 192 -10.50 -12.91 -21.50
N ALA A 193 -10.93 -14.17 -21.38
CA ALA A 193 -10.35 -15.09 -20.42
C ALA A 193 -8.96 -15.54 -20.94
N PHE A 194 -7.92 -14.82 -20.54
CA PHE A 194 -6.54 -15.14 -20.89
C PHE A 194 -6.10 -16.42 -20.15
N ARG A 195 -5.87 -17.47 -20.92
CA ARG A 195 -5.58 -18.84 -20.47
C ARG A 195 -4.07 -19.03 -20.36
N ILE A 196 -3.49 -19.01 -19.16
CA ILE A 196 -2.10 -19.43 -18.94
C ILE A 196 -2.05 -20.96 -18.81
N ARG A 197 -1.29 -21.57 -19.71
CA ARG A 197 -1.10 -23.01 -19.88
C ARG A 197 0.28 -23.39 -19.33
N GLY A 198 0.30 -24.29 -18.34
CA GLY A 198 1.31 -25.32 -18.10
C GLY A 198 2.79 -24.96 -17.93
N ALA A 199 3.36 -25.32 -16.77
CA ALA A 199 4.66 -25.98 -16.73
C ALA A 199 4.75 -26.86 -15.46
N LYS A 200 5.11 -28.12 -15.69
CA LYS A 200 5.07 -29.25 -14.76
C LYS A 200 6.48 -29.47 -14.22
N GLY A 201 6.80 -28.95 -13.04
CA GLY A 201 8.07 -29.19 -12.36
C GLY A 201 7.89 -30.21 -11.23
N ARG A 202 8.40 -31.43 -11.43
CA ARG A 202 8.54 -32.46 -10.39
C ARG A 202 9.85 -32.20 -9.66
N THR A 203 9.84 -32.16 -8.34
CA THR A 203 11.05 -32.37 -7.55
C THR A 203 10.67 -33.17 -6.31
N GLU A 204 11.25 -34.36 -6.23
CA GLU A 204 11.05 -35.35 -5.20
C GLU A 204 12.05 -35.16 -4.05
N ALA A 205 11.57 -35.50 -2.83
CA ALA A 205 12.33 -35.99 -1.66
C ALA A 205 13.26 -35.00 -0.90
N PRO A 206 13.54 -35.19 0.42
CA PRO A 206 13.34 -36.41 1.21
C PRO A 206 12.69 -36.25 2.60
N ARG A 207 12.50 -37.42 3.20
CA ARG A 207 11.89 -37.77 4.49
C ARG A 207 12.75 -37.29 5.67
N GLY A 208 12.17 -36.48 6.56
CA GLY A 208 12.71 -36.21 7.90
C GLY A 208 11.77 -36.75 8.96
N ARG A 209 12.24 -37.75 9.71
CA ARG A 209 11.53 -38.46 10.79
C ARG A 209 11.61 -37.70 12.11
N SER A 210 10.59 -37.94 12.93
CA SER A 210 10.62 -38.10 14.39
C SER A 210 10.75 -36.84 15.27
N GLY A 211 9.77 -36.68 16.15
CA GLY A 211 9.76 -35.68 17.21
C GLY A 211 8.37 -35.52 17.84
N ALA A 212 7.81 -36.62 18.34
CA ALA A 212 6.60 -36.60 19.14
C ALA A 212 6.93 -36.10 20.55
N THR A 213 6.22 -35.09 21.05
CA THR A 213 5.96 -34.95 22.49
C THR A 213 4.57 -34.36 22.65
N GLN A 214 3.71 -35.18 23.24
CA GLN A 214 2.38 -34.86 23.72
C GLN A 214 2.51 -34.12 25.05
N CYS A 215 1.74 -33.04 25.24
CA CYS A 215 1.28 -32.65 26.57
C CYS A 215 -0.20 -32.29 26.46
N ALA A 216 -0.95 -32.92 27.36
CA ALA A 216 -2.39 -32.90 27.45
C ALA A 216 -2.93 -31.63 28.11
N GLY A 217 -4.19 -31.33 27.79
CA GLY A 217 -5.18 -30.92 28.80
C GLY A 217 -5.27 -29.44 29.12
N SER A 218 -6.30 -28.78 28.58
CA SER A 218 -7.40 -28.28 29.42
C SER A 218 -8.58 -27.88 28.56
N THR A 219 -9.74 -28.43 28.90
CA THR A 219 -11.07 -28.04 28.47
C THR A 219 -11.38 -26.63 28.94
N ASP A 220 -11.94 -25.77 28.07
CA ASP A 220 -13.03 -24.86 28.44
C ASP A 220 -13.53 -24.02 27.26
N GLY A 221 -14.86 -23.88 27.18
CA GLY A 221 -15.47 -22.67 26.63
C GLY A 221 -15.79 -22.67 25.15
N GLU A 222 -16.76 -23.49 24.77
CA GLU A 222 -17.49 -23.50 23.50
C GLU A 222 -18.12 -22.12 23.21
N ARG A 223 -17.38 -21.22 22.54
CA ARG A 223 -17.95 -20.03 21.89
C ARG A 223 -17.81 -20.17 20.39
N THR A 224 -18.89 -20.63 19.78
CA THR A 224 -19.15 -20.77 18.35
C THR A 224 -19.12 -19.41 17.64
N ARG A 225 -17.97 -18.74 17.59
CA ARG A 225 -17.77 -17.61 16.68
C ARG A 225 -17.52 -18.20 15.30
N HIS A 226 -18.51 -18.04 14.42
CA HIS A 226 -18.40 -18.26 12.98
C HIS A 226 -17.06 -17.71 12.46
N ARG A 227 -16.06 -18.60 12.34
CA ARG A 227 -14.79 -18.30 11.69
C ARG A 227 -15.10 -18.18 10.21
N ARG A 228 -15.46 -16.98 9.76
CA ARG A 228 -15.34 -16.65 8.34
C ARG A 228 -13.89 -16.94 7.98
N ARG A 229 -13.66 -17.95 7.15
CA ARG A 229 -12.35 -18.28 6.60
C ARG A 229 -11.86 -17.03 5.88
N ARG A 230 -11.10 -16.18 6.56
CA ARG A 230 -10.36 -15.08 5.94
C ARG A 230 -9.20 -15.74 5.20
N THR A 231 -9.50 -16.36 4.07
CA THR A 231 -8.51 -16.79 3.09
C THR A 231 -7.63 -15.56 2.85
N GLY A 232 -6.32 -15.69 3.12
CA GLY A 232 -5.40 -14.56 3.19
C GLY A 232 -5.43 -13.72 1.92
N ARG A 233 -6.28 -12.68 1.91
CA ARG A 233 -6.38 -11.74 0.83
C ARG A 233 -5.09 -10.94 0.83
N ARG A 234 -4.28 -11.10 -0.22
CA ARG A 234 -3.11 -10.24 -0.44
C ARG A 234 -3.61 -8.82 -0.66
N VAL A 235 -3.10 -7.89 0.13
CA VAL A 235 -3.43 -6.48 0.04
C VAL A 235 -2.62 -5.89 -1.11
N LEU A 236 -3.33 -5.53 -2.17
CA LEU A 236 -2.82 -4.70 -3.25
C LEU A 236 -3.31 -3.29 -2.97
N ILE A 237 -2.42 -2.41 -2.52
CA ILE A 237 -2.67 -0.98 -2.67
C ILE A 237 -2.37 -0.71 -4.14
N ALA A 238 -3.41 -0.49 -4.94
CA ALA A 238 -3.25 -0.10 -6.33
C ALA A 238 -2.39 1.18 -6.34
N SER A 239 -1.18 1.05 -6.90
CA SER A 239 -0.35 2.20 -7.26
C SER A 239 -1.07 3.03 -8.32
#